data_AF-A0A7T8GW67-F1
#
_entry.id   AF-A0A7T8GW67-F1
#
_cell.length_a   1.000
_cell.length_b   1.000
_cell.length_c   1.000
_cell.angle_alpha   90.00
_cell.angle_beta   90.00
_cell.angle_gamma   90.00
#
_symmetry.space_group_name_H-M   'P 1'
#
loop_
_entity.id
_entity.type
_entity.pdbx_description
1 polymer ?
#
loop_
_entity_poly.entity_id
_entity_poly.type
_entity_poly.pdbx_seq_one_letter_code
_entity_poly.pdbx_strand_id
1 'polypeptide(L)'
;MRSRARVLFGFALGIASMWRHGFKNPRDYNDNEGFCGGLAKMIQLGGCGICGDAIDIDQPRPHETGGRYGNGIIVRAYNAGSIIDVTAQITANHRGYFTFRICPMNDAKVYPEMTDTYVLPDRKTRDYNIKLQLP
;
A
#
# COMPACT_ATOMS: atom_id res chain seq x y z
N MET A 1 20.74 13.21 -17.19
CA MET A 1 21.35 12.09 -16.45
C MET A 1 20.28 11.49 -15.56
N ARG A 2 19.99 10.20 -15.71
CA ARG A 2 18.76 9.55 -15.20
C ARG A 2 18.83 9.33 -13.68
N SER A 3 18.03 10.08 -12.93
CA SER A 3 17.77 9.82 -11.51
C SER A 3 17.16 8.43 -11.37
N ARG A 4 17.86 7.53 -10.70
CA ARG A 4 17.34 6.19 -10.35
C ARG A 4 16.30 6.36 -9.25
N ALA A 5 15.02 6.42 -9.60
CA ALA A 5 13.94 6.24 -8.64
C ALA A 5 13.82 4.73 -8.34
N ARG A 6 14.29 4.30 -7.17
CA ARG A 6 13.98 2.96 -6.65
C ARG A 6 12.61 3.04 -5.99
N VAL A 7 11.59 2.59 -6.71
CA VAL A 7 10.30 2.25 -6.11
C VAL A 7 9.90 0.85 -6.54
N LEU A 8 9.38 0.08 -5.60
CA LEU A 8 9.59 -1.36 -5.53
C LEU A 8 8.23 -2.09 -5.33
N PHE A 9 7.44 -2.34 -6.40
CA PHE A 9 6.04 -2.83 -6.28
C PHE A 9 5.59 -3.88 -7.29
N GLY A 10 5.41 -5.15 -6.90
CA GLY A 10 4.99 -6.14 -7.89
C GLY A 10 4.38 -7.47 -7.54
N PHE A 11 4.53 -7.88 -6.32
CA PHE A 11 3.26 -8.07 -5.66
C PHE A 11 3.15 -6.76 -4.89
N ALA A 12 2.03 -6.05 -4.95
CA ALA A 12 1.81 -5.00 -3.97
C ALA A 12 1.59 -5.71 -2.63
N LEU A 13 2.67 -6.27 -2.10
CA LEU A 13 2.71 -6.78 -0.75
C LEU A 13 2.62 -5.54 0.10
N GLY A 14 1.46 -5.36 0.70
CA GLY A 14 1.36 -4.46 1.84
C GLY A 14 2.47 -4.84 2.82
N ILE A 15 3.09 -3.83 3.43
CA ILE A 15 4.10 -4.01 4.47
C ILE A 15 3.60 -5.00 5.56
N ALA A 16 2.28 -5.01 5.80
CA ALA A 16 1.57 -5.95 6.66
C ALA A 16 1.60 -7.42 6.17
N SER A 17 1.53 -7.68 4.86
CA SER A 17 1.40 -9.01 4.26
C SER A 17 2.73 -9.70 3.90
N MET A 18 3.87 -9.02 4.10
CA MET A 18 5.19 -9.51 3.70
C MET A 18 5.50 -10.92 4.25
N TRP A 19 5.07 -11.21 5.48
CA TRP A 19 5.31 -12.49 6.14
C TRP A 19 4.62 -13.67 5.43
N ARG A 20 3.49 -13.43 4.74
CA ARG A 20 2.79 -14.47 3.95
C ARG A 20 3.63 -14.98 2.78
N HIS A 21 4.63 -14.20 2.36
CA HIS A 21 5.49 -14.49 1.22
C HIS A 21 6.94 -14.82 1.62
N GLY A 22 7.17 -15.15 2.89
CA GLY A 22 8.47 -15.64 3.36
C GLY A 22 9.52 -14.54 3.59
N PHE A 23 9.16 -13.26 3.48
CA PHE A 23 10.07 -12.18 3.87
C PHE A 23 10.32 -12.20 5.38
N LYS A 24 11.53 -11.84 5.79
CA LYS A 24 11.93 -11.73 7.20
C LYS A 24 11.37 -10.43 7.82
N ASN A 25 10.04 -10.33 7.91
CA ASN A 25 9.30 -9.25 8.56
C ASN A 25 8.44 -9.83 9.71
N PRO A 26 8.12 -9.06 10.78
CA PRO A 26 7.17 -9.51 11.78
C PRO A 26 5.83 -9.88 11.15
N ARG A 27 5.15 -10.88 11.72
CA ARG A 27 3.84 -11.33 11.24
C ARG A 27 2.75 -10.36 11.70
N ASP A 28 1.99 -9.83 10.75
CA ASP A 28 0.72 -9.18 11.00
C ASP A 28 -0.41 -10.11 10.56
N TYR A 29 -1.06 -10.78 11.52
CA TYR A 29 -2.16 -11.69 11.22
C TYR A 29 -3.44 -10.98 10.77
N ASN A 30 -3.50 -9.66 10.97
CA ASN A 30 -4.61 -8.78 10.59
C ASN A 30 -4.20 -7.86 9.42
N ASP A 31 -3.37 -8.35 8.51
CA ASP A 31 -2.82 -7.58 7.39
C ASP A 31 -3.86 -7.08 6.38
N ASN A 32 -5.10 -7.56 6.48
CA ASN A 32 -6.27 -7.06 5.76
C ASN A 32 -7.04 -5.95 6.49
N GLU A 33 -6.59 -5.50 7.67
CA GLU A 33 -7.24 -4.49 8.51
C GLU A 33 -6.53 -3.11 8.42
N GLY A 34 -5.97 -2.76 7.26
CA GLY A 34 -5.43 -1.42 6.96
C GLY A 34 -6.50 -0.34 6.74
N PHE A 35 -7.51 -0.29 7.62
CA PHE A 35 -8.74 0.51 7.53
C PHE A 35 -8.75 1.79 8.41
N CYS A 36 -7.58 2.39 8.64
CA CYS A 36 -7.44 3.67 9.36
C CYS A 36 -7.92 3.63 10.83
N GLY A 37 -7.90 2.45 11.46
CA GLY A 37 -8.46 2.24 12.81
C GLY A 37 -9.99 2.16 12.87
N GLY A 38 -10.65 2.01 11.72
CA GLY A 38 -12.10 1.84 11.60
C GLY A 38 -12.86 3.12 11.23
N LEU A 39 -14.04 2.94 10.62
CA LEU A 39 -14.85 4.03 10.05
C LEU A 39 -15.16 5.14 11.07
N ALA A 40 -15.57 4.76 12.29
CA ALA A 40 -15.92 5.73 13.33
C ALA A 40 -14.72 6.61 13.70
N LYS A 41 -13.54 6.01 13.86
CA LYS A 41 -12.31 6.73 14.20
C LYS A 41 -11.83 7.61 13.05
N MET A 42 -11.87 7.10 11.82
CA MET A 42 -11.51 7.86 10.61
C MET A 42 -12.37 9.12 10.47
N ILE A 43 -13.69 9.02 10.70
CA ILE A 43 -14.61 10.16 10.65
C ILE A 43 -14.31 11.14 11.79
N GLN A 44 -14.13 10.65 13.02
CA GLN A 44 -13.89 11.51 14.19
C GLN A 44 -12.59 12.29 14.09
N LEU A 45 -11.51 11.65 13.65
CA LEU A 45 -10.17 12.25 13.59
C LEU A 45 -9.90 12.96 12.26
N GLY A 46 -10.76 12.77 11.26
CA GLY A 46 -10.68 13.45 9.97
C GLY A 46 -9.55 12.99 9.06
N GLY A 47 -9.09 11.73 9.19
CA GLY A 47 -7.97 11.26 8.37
C GLY A 47 -7.57 9.80 8.53
N CYS A 48 -6.54 9.44 7.78
CA CYS A 48 -5.91 8.12 7.78
C CYS A 48 -4.38 8.29 7.71
N GLY A 49 -3.63 7.41 8.39
CA GLY A 49 -2.19 7.32 8.20
C GLY A 49 -1.86 6.90 6.77
N ILE A 50 -0.71 7.34 6.24
CA ILE A 50 -0.35 7.11 4.83
C ILE A 50 -0.26 5.63 4.46
N CYS A 51 -0.04 4.76 5.45
CA CYS A 51 0.07 3.30 5.30
C CYS A 51 -1.14 2.53 5.87
N GLY A 52 -2.27 3.19 6.12
CA GLY A 52 -3.52 2.54 6.59
C GLY A 52 -3.69 2.46 8.11
N ASP A 53 -2.70 2.92 8.88
CA ASP A 53 -2.76 3.05 10.33
C ASP A 53 -3.69 4.20 10.78
N ALA A 54 -4.18 4.13 12.02
CA ALA A 54 -4.95 5.21 12.61
C ALA A 54 -4.09 6.45 12.88
N ILE A 55 -4.65 7.65 12.69
CA ILE A 55 -3.85 8.89 12.77
C ILE A 55 -3.44 9.28 14.20
N ASP A 56 -4.14 8.76 15.20
CA ASP A 56 -3.86 8.94 16.64
C ASP A 56 -2.71 8.06 17.16
N ILE A 57 -2.14 7.20 16.32
CA ILE A 57 -0.91 6.47 16.64
C ILE A 57 0.28 7.38 16.34
N ASP A 58 1.22 7.46 17.29
CA ASP A 58 2.46 8.23 17.16
C ASP A 58 3.31 7.75 15.96
N GLN A 59 4.01 8.69 15.33
CA GLN A 59 4.92 8.39 14.23
C GLN A 59 6.31 7.95 14.74
N PRO A 60 6.97 6.98 14.07
CA PRO A 60 6.48 6.23 12.92
C PRO A 60 5.42 5.20 13.33
N ARG A 61 4.28 5.22 12.64
CA ARG A 61 3.21 4.25 12.87
C ARG A 61 3.66 2.84 12.47
N PRO A 62 3.00 1.76 12.93
CA PRO A 62 3.47 0.39 12.71
C PRO A 62 3.85 0.05 11.26
N HIS A 63 3.10 0.55 10.27
CA HIS A 63 3.33 0.29 8.85
C HIS A 63 4.14 1.37 8.13
N GLU A 64 4.48 2.46 8.80
CA GLU A 64 5.33 3.52 8.25
C GLU A 64 6.82 3.14 8.34
N THR A 65 7.66 3.80 7.55
CA THR A 65 9.12 3.61 7.57
C THR A 65 9.67 3.83 8.99
N GLY A 66 10.37 2.84 9.52
CA GLY A 66 10.88 2.87 10.91
C GLY A 66 9.90 2.34 11.95
N GLY A 67 8.65 2.06 11.57
CA GLY A 67 7.68 1.34 12.39
C GLY A 67 7.97 -0.15 12.47
N ARG A 68 7.17 -0.86 13.28
CA ARG A 68 7.32 -2.32 13.55
C ARG A 68 7.43 -3.16 12.28
N TYR A 69 6.66 -2.83 11.25
CA TYR A 69 6.61 -3.57 9.99
C TYR A 69 7.40 -2.87 8.87
N GLY A 70 7.64 -1.56 8.98
CA GLY A 70 8.37 -0.74 7.98
C GLY A 70 9.89 -0.88 8.04
N ASN A 71 10.40 -2.10 7.92
CA ASN A 71 11.82 -2.45 8.10
C ASN A 71 12.73 -2.19 6.87
N GLY A 72 12.25 -1.44 5.87
CA GLY A 72 13.05 -1.09 4.68
C GLY A 72 13.37 -2.26 3.74
N ILE A 73 12.63 -3.37 3.83
CA ILE A 73 12.85 -4.56 3.00
C ILE A 73 12.32 -4.31 1.59
N ILE A 74 13.19 -4.47 0.60
CA ILE A 74 12.86 -4.32 -0.82
C ILE A 74 12.18 -5.60 -1.33
N VAL A 75 10.89 -5.52 -1.69
CA VAL A 75 10.11 -6.69 -2.15
C VAL A 75 10.20 -6.96 -3.65
N ARG A 76 10.44 -5.94 -4.49
CA ARG A 76 10.65 -6.10 -5.95
C ARG A 76 11.26 -4.85 -6.58
N ALA A 77 11.95 -4.92 -7.72
CA ALA A 77 12.45 -3.75 -8.47
C ALA A 77 11.81 -3.58 -9.86
N TYR A 78 11.68 -2.32 -10.30
CA TYR A 78 11.09 -1.92 -11.59
C TYR A 78 11.89 -0.85 -12.32
N ASN A 79 11.60 -0.73 -13.61
CA ASN A 79 12.07 0.37 -14.43
C ASN A 79 11.02 1.49 -14.44
N ALA A 80 11.46 2.74 -14.40
CA ALA A 80 10.58 3.88 -14.66
C ALA A 80 9.88 3.72 -16.02
N GLY A 81 8.62 4.13 -16.11
CA GLY A 81 7.81 3.96 -17.32
C GLY A 81 7.39 2.52 -17.65
N SER A 82 7.66 1.52 -16.82
CA SER A 82 7.17 0.15 -17.08
C SER A 82 5.73 -0.05 -16.62
N ILE A 83 4.98 -0.89 -17.35
CA ILE A 83 3.70 -1.41 -16.87
C ILE A 83 3.97 -2.53 -15.86
N ILE A 84 3.32 -2.46 -14.70
CA ILE A 84 3.43 -3.46 -13.63
C ILE A 84 2.08 -4.12 -13.38
N ASP A 85 2.12 -5.40 -12.98
CA ASP A 85 0.94 -6.11 -12.49
C ASP A 85 0.89 -6.01 -10.95
N VAL A 86 -0.23 -5.50 -10.45
CA VAL A 86 -0.56 -5.40 -9.02
C VAL A 86 -1.76 -6.29 -8.72
N THR A 87 -1.64 -7.15 -7.73
CA THR A 87 -2.74 -8.00 -7.27
C THR A 87 -3.32 -7.45 -5.97
N ALA A 88 -4.61 -7.13 -5.97
CA ALA A 88 -5.36 -6.78 -4.77
C ALA A 88 -6.23 -7.98 -4.35
N GLN A 89 -5.91 -8.58 -3.20
CA GLN A 89 -6.71 -9.66 -2.62
C GLN A 89 -7.85 -9.07 -1.78
N ILE A 90 -9.09 -9.36 -2.17
CA ILE A 90 -10.27 -8.88 -1.45
C ILE A 90 -10.93 -10.03 -0.68
N THR A 91 -10.85 -9.97 0.65
CA THR A 91 -11.51 -10.92 1.57
C THR A 91 -12.93 -10.49 1.92
N ALA A 92 -13.22 -9.19 1.88
CA ALA A 92 -14.57 -8.62 2.04
C ALA A 92 -14.76 -7.48 1.02
N ASN A 93 -15.72 -7.64 0.10
CA ASN A 93 -15.93 -6.67 -0.99
C ASN A 93 -17.01 -5.64 -0.63
N HIS A 94 -16.59 -4.40 -0.38
CA HIS A 94 -17.45 -3.25 -0.08
C HIS A 94 -17.73 -2.34 -1.29
N ARG A 95 -17.39 -2.79 -2.52
CA ARG A 95 -17.41 -2.00 -3.77
C ARG A 95 -16.43 -0.82 -3.73
N GLY A 96 -16.51 0.03 -4.75
CA GLY A 96 -15.71 1.24 -4.88
C GLY A 96 -14.60 1.07 -5.90
N TYR A 97 -13.49 1.73 -5.63
CA TYR A 97 -12.34 1.79 -6.52
C TYR A 97 -11.04 1.85 -5.70
N PHE A 98 -9.96 1.44 -6.33
CA PHE A 98 -8.62 1.66 -5.80
C PHE A 98 -7.96 2.84 -6.50
N THR A 99 -7.18 3.60 -5.74
CA THR A 99 -6.22 4.56 -6.29
C THR A 99 -4.85 4.16 -5.80
N PHE A 100 -3.84 4.40 -6.61
CA PHE A 100 -2.46 4.09 -6.27
C PHE A 100 -1.67 5.39 -6.19
N ARG A 101 -0.69 5.44 -5.30
CA ARG A 101 0.21 6.59 -5.19
C ARG A 101 1.61 6.08 -4.91
N ILE A 102 2.58 6.88 -5.30
CA ILE A 102 3.99 6.56 -5.17
C ILE A 102 4.68 7.71 -4.45
N CYS A 103 5.49 7.41 -3.44
CA CYS A 103 6.28 8.41 -2.73
C CYS A 103 7.77 8.03 -2.78
N PRO A 104 8.67 9.02 -2.81
CA PRO A 104 10.10 8.76 -2.70
C PRO A 104 10.40 8.37 -1.26
N MET A 105 11.19 7.33 -1.04
CA MET A 105 11.49 6.87 0.33
C MET A 105 12.24 7.93 1.18
N ASN A 106 12.89 8.90 0.53
CA ASN A 106 13.70 9.94 1.18
C ASN A 106 12.90 11.20 1.56
N ASP A 107 11.63 11.30 1.19
CA ASP A 107 10.75 12.42 1.56
C ASP A 107 9.32 11.88 1.75
N ALA A 108 8.74 12.05 2.93
CA ALA A 108 7.38 11.59 3.24
C ALA A 108 6.29 12.33 2.43
N LYS A 109 6.67 13.28 1.57
CA LYS A 109 5.79 13.86 0.57
C LYS A 109 5.30 12.78 -0.40
N VAL A 110 4.03 12.46 -0.28
CA VAL A 110 3.30 11.63 -1.24
C VAL A 110 3.22 12.40 -2.56
N TYR A 111 3.85 11.90 -3.63
CA TYR A 111 3.57 12.46 -4.95
C TYR A 111 2.17 12.03 -5.38
N PRO A 112 1.32 12.95 -5.86
CA PRO A 112 -0.07 12.66 -6.19
C PRO A 112 -0.26 11.73 -7.39
N GLU A 113 0.79 11.35 -8.11
CA GLU A 113 0.68 10.80 -9.45
C GLU A 113 1.03 9.31 -9.52
N MET A 114 0.09 8.47 -9.12
CA MET A 114 -0.33 7.38 -10.01
C MET A 114 -1.84 7.54 -10.19
N THR A 115 -2.25 8.43 -11.10
CA THR A 115 -3.63 8.89 -11.28
C THR A 115 -4.61 7.81 -11.77
N ASP A 116 -4.16 6.55 -11.87
CA ASP A 116 -4.97 5.44 -12.31
C ASP A 116 -5.93 5.00 -11.19
N THR A 117 -7.22 5.23 -11.43
CA THR A 117 -8.31 4.72 -10.61
C THR A 117 -8.75 3.38 -11.18
N TYR A 118 -8.70 2.31 -10.38
CA TYR A 118 -9.23 1.00 -10.76
C TYR A 118 -10.60 0.76 -10.11
N VAL A 119 -11.67 0.83 -10.91
CA VAL A 119 -13.04 0.55 -10.44
C VAL A 119 -13.26 -0.96 -10.36
N LEU A 120 -13.78 -1.43 -9.23
CA LEU A 120 -14.09 -2.85 -9.06
C LEU A 120 -15.23 -3.27 -10.01
N PRO A 121 -15.03 -4.32 -10.83
CA PRO A 121 -16.00 -4.70 -11.85
C PRO A 121 -17.23 -5.42 -11.28
N ASP A 122 -17.10 -6.02 -10.10
CA ASP A 122 -18.14 -6.84 -9.47
C ASP A 122 -18.00 -6.86 -7.94
N ARG A 123 -18.95 -7.52 -7.27
CA ARG A 123 -18.99 -7.68 -5.80
C ARG A 123 -18.30 -8.97 -5.32
N LYS A 124 -17.48 -9.61 -6.15
CA LYS A 124 -16.88 -10.91 -5.79
C LYS A 124 -15.69 -10.71 -4.85
N THR A 125 -15.44 -11.69 -3.99
CA THR A 125 -14.21 -11.77 -3.19
C THR A 125 -13.23 -12.66 -3.94
N ARG A 126 -12.16 -12.06 -4.46
CA ARG A 126 -11.11 -12.72 -5.23
C ARG A 126 -9.90 -11.82 -5.36
N ASP A 127 -8.87 -12.36 -5.98
CA ASP A 127 -7.71 -11.59 -6.41
C ASP A 127 -8.06 -10.80 -7.69
N TYR A 128 -7.84 -9.48 -7.64
CA TYR A 128 -7.97 -8.59 -8.78
C TYR A 128 -6.59 -8.21 -9.30
N ASN A 129 -6.32 -8.50 -10.57
CA ASN A 129 -5.08 -8.11 -11.24
C ASN A 129 -5.28 -6.76 -11.93
N ILE A 130 -4.42 -5.81 -11.58
CA ILE A 130 -4.49 -4.40 -11.96
C ILE A 130 -3.18 -4.06 -12.65
N LYS A 131 -3.26 -3.53 -13.87
CA LYS A 131 -2.10 -3.02 -14.60
C LYS A 131 -1.91 -1.56 -14.28
N LEU A 132 -0.74 -1.18 -13.78
CA LEU A 132 -0.39 0.21 -13.47
C LEU A 132 0.78 0.66 -14.34
N GLN A 133 0.66 1.83 -14.92
CA GLN A 133 1.75 2.48 -15.64
C GLN A 133 2.59 3.28 -14.64
N LEU A 134 3.85 2.87 -14.42
CA LEU A 134 4.75 3.65 -13.57
C LEU A 134 5.14 4.98 -14.27
N PRO A 135 5.39 6.04 -13.49
CA PRO A 135 5.91 7.30 -14.02
C PRO A 135 7.33 7.16 -14.59
#